data_AF-A0A3B0TP34-F1
#
_entry.id   AF-A0A3B0TP34-F1
#
_cell.length_a   1.000
_cell.length_b   1.000
_cell.length_c   1.000
_cell.angle_alpha   90.00
_cell.angle_beta   90.00
_cell.angle_gamma   90.00
#
_symmetry.space_group_name_H-M   'P 1'
#
loop_
_entity.id
_entity.type
_entity.pdbx_description
1 polymer ?
#
loop_
_entity_poly.entity_id
_entity_poly.type
_entity_poly.pdbx_seq_one_letter_code
_entity_poly.pdbx_strand_id
1 'polypeptide(L)'
;NTSTGAIDVSAKDTSKSITIAASNPGASRTAADISSAFGLTNAVTAPITTDSVTRQNLETQYNDLLGQINDLAKDASYNGVNLLNNSNLKVTFNETGSSKLDISGVDFSAGGLGLNKLAAQSFQSDTNINATMTTLDAATASLRTQASKFGSNLSVVQTRQDFSNNLINTLQTGASNLTLADGNEEAANLLALQTRQSLSTQALSLASRADQQVLQLLR
;
A
#
# COMPACT_ATOMS: atom_id res chain seq x y z
N ASN A 1 -64.98 30.56 -5.73
CA ASN A 1 -64.71 29.52 -6.74
C ASN A 1 -63.42 28.80 -6.32
N THR A 2 -63.55 27.54 -5.90
CA THR A 2 -62.54 26.46 -5.78
C THR A 2 -61.20 26.67 -5.05
N SER A 3 -61.15 26.10 -3.84
CA SER A 3 -60.17 25.08 -3.38
C SER A 3 -58.78 25.49 -2.85
N THR A 4 -58.56 25.03 -1.60
CA THR A 4 -57.32 24.46 -0.99
C THR A 4 -56.11 25.34 -0.77
N GLY A 5 -55.93 25.74 0.49
CA GLY A 5 -54.65 26.20 1.04
C GLY A 5 -54.82 27.10 2.27
N ALA A 6 -55.43 26.61 3.35
CA ALA A 6 -55.38 27.34 4.61
C ALA A 6 -53.92 27.41 5.06
N ILE A 7 -53.38 28.63 5.22
CA ILE A 7 -52.06 28.85 5.83
C ILE A 7 -52.27 28.81 7.33
N ASP A 8 -51.80 27.76 7.98
CA ASP A 8 -51.81 27.64 9.44
C ASP A 8 -50.63 28.46 10.00
N VAL A 9 -50.92 29.67 10.50
CA VAL A 9 -49.91 30.55 11.10
C VAL A 9 -49.88 30.30 12.60
N SER A 10 -48.97 29.45 13.07
CA SER A 10 -48.71 29.30 14.50
C SER A 10 -47.59 30.24 14.94
N ALA A 11 -47.93 31.21 15.79
CA ALA A 11 -46.95 32.08 16.44
C ALA A 11 -46.64 31.53 17.83
N LYS A 12 -45.45 30.94 18.02
CA LYS A 12 -44.94 30.58 19.36
C LYS A 12 -44.13 31.75 19.89
N ASP A 13 -44.75 32.59 20.72
CA ASP A 13 -44.10 33.74 21.35
C ASP A 13 -43.13 33.29 22.45
N THR A 14 -41.94 32.86 22.05
CA THR A 14 -40.83 32.70 23.00
C THR A 14 -39.52 33.25 22.45
N SER A 15 -39.43 33.63 21.16
CA SER A 15 -38.19 34.15 20.58
C SER A 15 -38.36 35.11 19.38
N LYS A 16 -39.50 35.80 19.22
CA LYS A 16 -39.73 36.82 18.16
C LYS A 16 -39.31 36.38 16.74
N SER A 17 -39.65 35.16 16.32
CA SER A 17 -39.41 34.68 14.96
C SER A 17 -40.70 34.20 14.32
N ILE A 18 -40.96 34.64 13.08
CA ILE A 18 -42.02 34.12 12.22
C ILE A 18 -41.37 33.06 11.31
N THR A 19 -41.82 31.81 11.41
CA THR A 19 -41.35 30.71 10.55
C THR A 19 -42.38 30.44 9.46
N ILE A 20 -41.96 30.53 8.19
CA ILE A 20 -42.79 30.20 7.03
C ILE A 20 -42.27 28.88 6.47
N ALA A 21 -42.99 27.79 6.72
CA ALA A 21 -42.67 26.49 6.14
C ALA A 21 -43.41 26.31 4.82
N ALA A 22 -42.71 25.89 3.77
CA ALA A 22 -43.36 25.42 2.55
C ALA A 22 -43.89 24.01 2.78
N SER A 23 -45.14 23.74 2.38
CA SER A 23 -45.72 22.38 2.41
C SER A 23 -45.09 21.43 1.39
N ASN A 24 -44.20 21.92 0.53
CA ASN A 24 -43.57 21.14 -0.54
C ASN A 24 -42.06 21.47 -0.64
N PRO A 25 -41.15 20.58 -0.21
CA PRO A 25 -39.71 20.76 -0.35
C PRO A 25 -39.34 20.84 -1.84
N GLY A 26 -38.71 21.94 -2.28
CA GLY A 26 -38.14 22.08 -3.64
C GLY A 26 -38.80 23.07 -4.59
N ALA A 27 -39.91 23.72 -4.22
CA ALA A 27 -40.46 24.82 -5.00
C ALA A 27 -39.73 26.13 -4.68
N SER A 28 -39.02 26.70 -5.66
CA SER A 28 -38.41 28.03 -5.51
C SER A 28 -39.50 29.09 -5.30
N ARG A 29 -39.36 29.91 -4.26
CA ARG A 29 -40.20 31.09 -3.98
C ARG A 29 -39.33 32.31 -4.16
N THR A 30 -39.85 33.29 -4.87
CA THR A 30 -39.16 34.57 -5.09
C THR A 30 -39.36 35.48 -3.89
N ALA A 31 -38.49 36.49 -3.72
CA ALA A 31 -38.71 37.55 -2.74
C ALA A 31 -40.05 38.26 -2.96
N ALA A 32 -40.54 38.28 -4.21
CA ALA A 32 -41.86 38.82 -4.56
C ALA A 32 -43.03 37.97 -4.05
N ASP A 33 -42.90 36.64 -4.02
CA ASP A 33 -43.91 35.74 -3.44
C ASP A 33 -44.04 35.99 -1.92
N ILE A 34 -42.92 36.20 -1.25
CA ILE A 34 -42.88 36.50 0.20
C ILE A 34 -43.42 37.91 0.44
N SER A 35 -42.97 38.94 -0.29
CA SER A 35 -43.46 40.31 -0.10
C SER A 35 -44.96 40.43 -0.35
N SER A 36 -45.48 39.69 -1.34
CA SER A 36 -46.91 39.64 -1.66
C SER A 36 -47.72 38.92 -0.58
N ALA A 37 -47.19 37.84 0.01
CA ALA A 37 -47.83 37.12 1.11
C ALA A 37 -47.92 37.95 2.40
N PHE A 38 -46.96 38.86 2.66
CA PHE A 38 -46.91 39.69 3.87
C PHE A 38 -47.34 41.15 3.66
N GLY A 39 -47.77 41.54 2.45
CA GLY A 39 -48.17 42.92 2.15
C GLY A 39 -47.05 43.95 2.34
N LEU A 40 -45.79 43.53 2.22
CA LEU A 40 -44.62 44.38 2.41
C LEU A 40 -44.42 45.26 1.17
N THR A 41 -44.63 46.58 1.30
CA THR A 41 -44.52 47.56 0.20
C THR A 41 -43.09 47.99 -0.11
N ASN A 42 -42.14 47.70 0.77
CA ASN A 42 -40.72 47.96 0.56
C ASN A 42 -40.01 46.64 0.25
N ALA A 43 -39.32 46.58 -0.89
CA ALA A 43 -38.61 45.39 -1.34
C ALA A 43 -37.60 44.93 -0.28
N VAL A 44 -37.90 43.82 0.39
CA VAL A 44 -36.91 43.10 1.19
C VAL A 44 -36.01 42.35 0.20
N THR A 45 -34.89 42.96 -0.16
CA THR A 45 -33.80 42.31 -0.91
C THR A 45 -32.92 41.51 0.04
N ALA A 46 -33.49 40.50 0.69
CA ALA A 46 -32.70 39.42 1.25
C ALA A 46 -32.43 38.42 0.11
N PRO A 47 -31.18 38.06 -0.20
CA PRO A 47 -30.90 37.00 -1.16
C PRO A 47 -31.54 35.71 -0.64
N ILE A 48 -32.59 35.23 -1.31
CA ILE A 48 -33.02 33.85 -1.17
C ILE A 48 -32.02 33.05 -1.98
N THR A 49 -30.95 32.56 -1.33
CA THR A 49 -30.06 31.61 -1.97
C THR A 49 -30.80 30.28 -2.04
N THR A 50 -31.40 29.99 -3.19
CA THR A 50 -31.82 28.63 -3.50
C THR A 50 -30.58 27.76 -3.52
N ASP A 51 -30.63 26.58 -2.90
CA ASP A 51 -29.55 25.62 -2.98
C ASP A 51 -29.14 25.39 -4.43
N SER A 52 -27.84 25.40 -4.68
CA SER A 52 -27.30 25.03 -5.97
C SER A 52 -27.39 23.52 -6.13
N VAL A 53 -28.28 23.06 -7.02
CA VAL A 53 -28.38 21.65 -7.44
C VAL A 53 -27.03 21.12 -7.94
N THR A 54 -26.25 21.95 -8.63
CA THR A 54 -24.88 21.60 -9.05
C THR A 54 -23.98 21.30 -7.84
N ARG A 55 -24.03 22.13 -6.79
CA ARG A 55 -23.23 21.90 -5.58
C ARG A 55 -23.72 20.69 -4.78
N GLN A 56 -25.03 20.41 -4.76
CA GLN A 56 -25.58 19.17 -4.20
C GLN A 56 -25.08 17.92 -4.95
N ASN A 57 -25.01 17.98 -6.28
CA ASN A 57 -24.44 16.90 -7.10
C ASN A 57 -22.94 16.69 -6.82
N LEU A 58 -22.16 17.78 -6.69
CA LEU A 58 -20.74 17.70 -6.33
C LEU A 58 -20.51 17.13 -4.93
N GLU A 59 -21.36 17.47 -3.97
CA GLU A 59 -21.32 16.90 -2.61
C GLU A 59 -21.58 15.39 -2.64
N THR A 60 -22.53 14.95 -3.47
CA THR A 60 -22.80 13.52 -3.69
C THR A 60 -21.59 12.82 -4.31
N GLN A 61 -21.03 13.39 -5.38
CA GLN A 61 -19.82 12.85 -6.03
C GLN A 61 -18.62 12.78 -5.09
N TYR A 62 -18.43 13.78 -4.23
CA TYR A 62 -17.39 13.76 -3.20
C TYR A 62 -17.57 12.56 -2.27
N ASN A 63 -18.78 12.35 -1.75
CA ASN A 63 -19.10 11.23 -0.86
C ASN A 63 -18.93 9.87 -1.55
N ASP A 64 -19.28 9.76 -2.84
CA ASP A 64 -19.07 8.55 -3.63
C ASP A 64 -17.57 8.27 -3.83
N LEU A 65 -16.78 9.30 -4.07
CA LEU A 65 -15.32 9.18 -4.18
C LEU A 65 -14.68 8.76 -2.86
N LEU A 66 -15.18 9.22 -1.71
CA LEU A 66 -14.74 8.70 -0.41
C LEU A 66 -15.00 7.19 -0.30
N GLY A 67 -16.13 6.70 -0.83
CA GLY A 67 -16.40 5.28 -0.97
C GLY A 67 -15.32 4.56 -1.79
N GLN A 68 -15.00 5.07 -2.97
CA GLN A 68 -13.95 4.51 -3.83
C GLN A 68 -12.56 4.52 -3.18
N ILE A 69 -12.21 5.58 -2.43
CA ILE A 69 -10.97 5.64 -1.65
C ILE A 69 -10.93 4.52 -0.61
N ASN A 70 -12.04 4.31 0.11
CA ASN A 70 -12.13 3.21 1.09
C ASN A 70 -11.97 1.84 0.44
N ASP A 71 -12.59 1.63 -0.71
CA ASP A 71 -12.53 0.35 -1.41
C ASP A 71 -11.14 0.09 -1.97
N LEU A 72 -10.50 1.10 -2.58
CA LEU A 72 -9.11 1.01 -3.02
C LEU A 72 -8.15 0.71 -1.87
N ALA A 73 -8.32 1.39 -0.72
CA ALA A 73 -7.49 1.15 0.46
C ALA A 73 -7.68 -0.28 0.99
N LYS A 74 -8.89 -0.85 0.95
CA LYS A 74 -9.17 -2.24 1.35
C LYS A 74 -8.60 -3.26 0.37
N ASP A 75 -8.70 -2.98 -0.93
CA ASP A 75 -8.30 -3.89 -2.01
C ASP A 75 -6.78 -3.96 -2.19
N ALA A 76 -6.03 -2.97 -1.69
CA ALA A 76 -4.57 -2.89 -1.72
C ALA A 76 -3.85 -3.91 -0.80
N SER A 77 -4.25 -5.18 -0.90
CA SER A 77 -3.66 -6.29 -0.16
C SER A 77 -2.73 -7.12 -1.04
N TYR A 78 -1.63 -7.59 -0.46
CA TYR A 78 -0.74 -8.57 -1.07
C TYR A 78 -0.47 -9.69 -0.08
N ASN A 79 -0.76 -10.93 -0.50
CA ASN A 79 -0.57 -12.14 0.30
C ASN A 79 -1.14 -12.02 1.74
N GLY A 80 -2.32 -11.39 1.88
CA GLY A 80 -3.00 -11.19 3.16
C GLY A 80 -2.52 -9.99 3.99
N VAL A 81 -1.52 -9.23 3.53
CA VAL A 81 -1.04 -8.00 4.20
C VAL A 81 -1.53 -6.78 3.45
N ASN A 82 -2.12 -5.82 4.16
CA ASN A 82 -2.56 -4.55 3.62
C ASN A 82 -1.98 -3.37 4.43
N LEU A 83 -0.93 -2.75 3.88
CA LEU A 83 -0.22 -1.65 4.53
C LEU A 83 -1.01 -0.33 4.57
N LEU A 84 -2.12 -0.24 3.83
CA LEU A 84 -3.01 0.93 3.78
C LEU A 84 -4.24 0.78 4.68
N ASN A 85 -4.37 -0.36 5.37
CA ASN A 85 -5.46 -0.66 6.29
C ASN A 85 -4.92 -1.23 7.62
N ASN A 86 -3.96 -0.52 8.24
CA ASN A 86 -3.36 -0.83 9.55
C ASN A 86 -2.64 -2.19 9.70
N SER A 87 -2.39 -2.94 8.63
CA SER A 87 -1.58 -4.16 8.74
C SER A 87 -0.09 -3.83 8.64
N ASN A 88 0.72 -4.50 9.46
CA ASN A 88 2.17 -4.35 9.44
C ASN A 88 2.83 -5.45 8.61
N LEU A 89 3.98 -5.14 8.00
CA LEU A 89 4.83 -6.09 7.31
C LEU A 89 6.19 -6.17 8.01
N LYS A 90 6.61 -7.38 8.35
CA LYS A 90 7.96 -7.65 8.83
C LYS A 90 8.77 -8.29 7.72
N VAL A 91 9.84 -7.62 7.31
CA VAL A 91 10.81 -8.15 6.35
C VAL A 91 12.04 -8.61 7.12
N THR A 92 12.32 -9.90 7.09
CA THR A 92 13.48 -10.49 7.75
C THR A 92 14.62 -10.63 6.74
N PHE A 93 15.83 -10.17 7.11
CA PHE A 93 17.00 -10.19 6.22
C PHE A 93 17.96 -11.35 6.49
N ASN A 94 17.79 -12.07 7.60
CA ASN A 94 18.63 -13.21 7.96
C ASN A 94 17.83 -14.37 8.54
N GLU A 95 18.38 -15.58 8.47
CA GLU A 95 17.68 -16.81 8.88
C GLU A 95 17.28 -16.82 10.36
N THR A 96 18.03 -16.12 11.21
CA THR A 96 17.78 -16.06 12.66
C THR A 96 16.78 -14.96 13.06
N GLY A 97 16.34 -14.09 12.14
CA GLY A 97 15.40 -13.02 12.44
C GLY A 97 15.95 -11.83 13.23
N SER A 98 17.25 -11.80 13.51
CA SER A 98 17.88 -10.71 14.27
C SER A 98 18.05 -9.43 13.44
N SER A 99 18.14 -9.55 12.11
CA SER A 99 18.17 -8.42 11.18
C SER A 99 16.84 -8.36 10.44
N LYS A 100 16.09 -7.27 10.65
CA LYS A 100 14.74 -7.11 10.10
C LYS A 100 14.39 -5.65 9.88
N LEU A 101 13.41 -5.42 9.02
CA LEU A 101 12.73 -4.16 8.81
C LEU A 101 11.24 -4.35 9.12
N ASP A 102 10.77 -3.68 10.17
CA ASP A 102 9.36 -3.62 10.52
C ASP A 102 8.73 -2.41 9.82
N ILE A 103 7.87 -2.67 8.83
CA ILE A 103 7.11 -1.65 8.10
C ILE A 103 5.73 -1.58 8.74
N SER A 104 5.44 -0.46 9.40
CA SER A 104 4.13 -0.22 9.99
C SER A 104 3.14 0.20 8.91
N GLY A 105 1.97 -0.43 8.91
CA GLY A 105 0.84 0.02 8.12
C GLY A 105 0.25 1.30 8.69
N VAL A 106 -0.50 1.99 7.85
CA VAL A 106 -1.29 3.17 8.22
C VAL A 106 -2.72 2.97 7.73
N ASP A 107 -3.67 3.69 8.32
CA ASP A 107 -5.03 3.74 7.81
C ASP A 107 -5.15 4.88 6.78
N PHE A 108 -5.27 4.51 5.52
CA PHE A 108 -5.56 5.45 4.43
C PHE A 108 -6.94 5.24 3.81
N SER A 109 -7.88 4.69 4.59
CA SER A 109 -9.29 4.92 4.34
C SER A 109 -9.61 6.42 4.37
N ALA A 110 -10.76 6.81 3.81
CA ALA A 110 -11.26 8.19 3.89
C ALA A 110 -11.25 8.69 5.35
N GLY A 111 -11.70 7.88 6.31
CA GLY A 111 -11.67 8.21 7.73
C GLY A 111 -10.25 8.37 8.28
N GLY A 112 -9.33 7.46 7.94
CA GLY A 112 -7.91 7.54 8.34
C GLY A 112 -7.19 8.77 7.79
N LEU A 113 -7.60 9.26 6.63
CA LEU A 113 -7.14 10.51 6.01
C LEU A 113 -7.83 11.77 6.57
N GLY A 114 -8.78 11.62 7.49
CA GLY A 114 -9.59 12.72 8.03
C GLY A 114 -10.65 13.26 7.07
N LEU A 115 -10.92 12.53 5.98
CA LEU A 115 -11.94 12.85 4.98
C LEU A 115 -13.28 12.25 5.44
N ASN A 116 -14.12 13.12 5.99
CA ASN A 116 -15.44 12.72 6.51
C ASN A 116 -16.51 12.87 5.44
N LYS A 117 -17.50 11.97 5.48
CA LYS A 117 -18.71 12.10 4.66
C LYS A 117 -19.41 13.42 4.99
N LEU A 118 -19.77 14.17 3.97
CA LEU A 118 -20.48 15.43 4.11
C LEU A 118 -21.98 15.20 4.30
N ALA A 119 -22.59 16.00 5.17
CA ALA A 119 -24.04 16.03 5.36
C ALA A 119 -24.71 16.90 4.29
N ALA A 120 -26.00 16.68 4.04
CA ALA A 120 -26.77 17.42 3.04
C ALA A 120 -26.59 18.95 3.20
N GLN A 121 -26.38 19.64 2.08
CA GLN A 121 -26.19 21.10 1.98
C GLN A 121 -24.85 21.61 2.55
N SER A 122 -23.89 20.74 2.84
CA SER A 122 -22.56 21.15 3.31
C SER A 122 -21.83 22.02 2.30
N PHE A 123 -22.06 21.83 0.99
CA PHE A 123 -21.44 22.62 -0.07
C PHE A 123 -22.16 23.90 -0.47
N GLN A 124 -23.20 24.33 0.26
CA GLN A 124 -23.92 25.57 -0.09
C GLN A 124 -23.18 26.86 0.32
N SER A 125 -22.09 26.75 1.08
CA SER A 125 -21.23 27.87 1.46
C SER A 125 -19.79 27.66 0.96
N ASP A 126 -19.22 28.71 0.37
CA ASP A 126 -17.82 28.70 -0.06
C ASP A 126 -16.85 28.51 1.13
N THR A 127 -17.24 28.92 2.33
CA THR A 127 -16.46 28.66 3.55
C THR A 127 -16.29 27.17 3.81
N ASN A 128 -17.37 26.39 3.69
CA ASN A 128 -17.33 24.94 3.93
C ASN A 128 -16.54 24.20 2.84
N ILE A 129 -16.61 24.69 1.60
CA ILE A 129 -15.83 24.14 0.49
C ILE A 129 -14.33 24.42 0.71
N ASN A 130 -13.96 25.63 1.10
CA ASN A 130 -12.57 25.97 1.41
C ASN A 130 -12.03 25.15 2.58
N ALA A 131 -12.86 24.88 3.60
CA ALA A 131 -12.50 23.98 4.69
C ALA A 131 -12.26 22.55 4.18
N THR A 132 -13.15 22.03 3.32
CA THR A 132 -12.99 20.70 2.70
C THR A 132 -11.73 20.61 1.84
N MET A 133 -11.43 21.66 1.08
CA MET A 133 -10.20 21.74 0.27
C MET A 133 -8.94 21.67 1.15
N THR A 134 -8.94 22.39 2.27
CA THR A 134 -7.82 22.37 3.22
C THR A 134 -7.61 20.95 3.78
N THR A 135 -8.68 20.23 4.10
CA THR A 135 -8.60 18.82 4.54
C THR A 135 -8.06 17.90 3.43
N LEU A 136 -8.48 18.11 2.17
CA LEU A 136 -7.96 17.36 1.01
C LEU A 136 -6.47 17.62 0.78
N ASP A 137 -6.00 18.85 0.95
CA ASP A 137 -4.58 19.19 0.85
C ASP A 137 -3.76 18.50 1.94
N ALA A 138 -4.27 18.49 3.18
CA ALA A 138 -3.65 17.79 4.30
C ALA A 138 -3.59 16.27 4.07
N ALA A 139 -4.68 15.66 3.59
CA ALA A 139 -4.73 14.25 3.23
C ALA A 139 -3.70 13.92 2.14
N THR A 140 -3.62 14.76 1.10
CA THR A 140 -2.65 14.57 0.01
C THR A 140 -1.21 14.72 0.49
N ALA A 141 -0.92 15.66 1.39
CA ALA A 141 0.39 15.80 2.00
C ALA A 141 0.77 14.55 2.81
N SER A 142 -0.16 14.02 3.60
CA SER A 142 0.03 12.77 4.36
C SER A 142 0.34 11.58 3.44
N LEU A 143 -0.42 11.41 2.35
CA LEU A 143 -0.18 10.38 1.35
C LEU A 143 1.22 10.49 0.73
N ARG A 144 1.66 11.70 0.37
CA ARG A 144 3.00 11.94 -0.20
C ARG A 144 4.12 11.62 0.80
N THR A 145 3.97 12.04 2.05
CA THR A 145 4.94 11.73 3.11
C THR A 145 5.05 10.22 3.31
N GLN A 146 3.93 9.51 3.35
CA GLN A 146 3.95 8.06 3.54
C GLN A 146 4.49 7.32 2.31
N ALA A 147 4.14 7.76 1.09
CA ALA A 147 4.71 7.20 -0.13
C ALA A 147 6.24 7.36 -0.16
N SER A 148 6.76 8.50 0.30
CA SER A 148 8.21 8.70 0.45
C SER A 148 8.82 7.71 1.46
N LYS A 149 8.19 7.49 2.62
CA LYS A 149 8.64 6.49 3.60
C LYS A 149 8.65 5.07 3.03
N PHE A 150 7.59 4.68 2.32
CA PHE A 150 7.54 3.37 1.65
C PHE A 150 8.60 3.25 0.55
N GLY A 151 8.87 4.32 -0.21
CA GLY A 151 9.96 4.38 -1.17
C GLY A 151 11.33 4.15 -0.52
N SER A 152 11.62 4.83 0.60
CA SER A 152 12.86 4.61 1.36
C SER A 152 12.97 3.19 1.89
N ASN A 153 11.88 2.62 2.43
CA ASN A 153 11.86 1.22 2.88
C ASN A 153 12.14 0.26 1.73
N LEU A 154 11.55 0.50 0.55
CA LEU A 154 11.79 -0.30 -0.65
C LEU A 154 13.27 -0.24 -1.07
N SER A 155 13.89 0.94 -1.07
CA SER A 155 15.32 1.07 -1.38
C SER A 155 16.21 0.28 -0.40
N VAL A 156 15.86 0.25 0.89
CA VAL A 156 16.57 -0.56 1.89
C VAL A 156 16.42 -2.05 1.57
N VAL A 157 15.19 -2.50 1.27
CA VAL A 157 14.94 -3.91 0.92
C VAL A 157 15.69 -4.32 -0.35
N GLN A 158 15.68 -3.49 -1.39
CA GLN A 158 16.41 -3.73 -2.63
C GLN A 158 17.92 -3.81 -2.40
N THR A 159 18.49 -2.85 -1.67
CA THR A 159 19.92 -2.86 -1.32
C THR A 159 20.32 -4.13 -0.55
N ARG A 160 19.47 -4.57 0.39
CA ARG A 160 19.68 -5.82 1.14
C ARG A 160 19.56 -7.05 0.25
N GLN A 161 18.59 -7.07 -0.66
CA GLN A 161 18.42 -8.15 -1.63
C GLN A 161 19.67 -8.29 -2.52
N ASP A 162 20.17 -7.18 -3.05
CA ASP A 162 21.38 -7.16 -3.89
C ASP A 162 22.62 -7.60 -3.10
N PHE A 163 22.79 -7.09 -1.87
CA PHE A 163 23.87 -7.54 -0.99
C PHE A 163 23.82 -9.05 -0.74
N SER A 164 22.64 -9.58 -0.39
CA SER A 164 22.48 -11.01 -0.13
C SER A 164 22.76 -11.85 -1.38
N ASN A 165 22.30 -11.43 -2.56
CA ASN A 165 22.59 -12.12 -3.81
C ASN A 165 24.11 -12.15 -4.10
N ASN A 166 24.79 -11.01 -3.95
CA ASN A 166 26.23 -10.92 -4.15
C ASN A 166 27.01 -11.75 -3.11
N LEU A 167 26.56 -11.77 -1.85
CA LEU A 167 27.12 -12.61 -0.81
C LEU A 167 26.97 -14.09 -1.16
N ILE A 168 25.77 -14.52 -1.57
CA ILE A 168 25.51 -15.91 -1.99
C ILE A 168 26.43 -16.32 -3.15
N ASN A 169 26.55 -15.49 -4.18
CA ASN A 169 27.43 -15.76 -5.32
C ASN A 169 28.90 -15.90 -4.88
N THR A 170 29.37 -14.99 -4.02
CA THR A 170 30.75 -15.03 -3.50
C THR A 170 30.99 -16.28 -2.65
N LEU A 171 30.05 -16.65 -1.78
CA LEU A 171 30.15 -17.85 -0.95
C LEU A 171 30.08 -19.12 -1.80
N GLN A 172 29.29 -19.15 -2.88
CA GLN A 172 29.22 -20.27 -3.81
C GLN A 172 30.55 -20.48 -4.55
N THR A 173 31.18 -19.40 -5.01
CA THR A 173 32.52 -19.45 -5.61
C THR A 173 33.58 -19.86 -4.58
N GLY A 174 33.55 -19.30 -3.37
CA GLY A 174 34.49 -19.65 -2.30
C GLY A 174 34.37 -21.12 -1.88
N ALA A 175 33.14 -21.63 -1.74
CA ALA A 175 32.87 -23.03 -1.48
C ALA A 175 33.35 -23.93 -2.63
N SER A 176 33.11 -23.53 -3.88
CA SER A 176 33.64 -24.23 -5.05
C SER A 176 35.16 -24.28 -5.00
N ASN A 177 35.86 -23.19 -4.72
CA ASN A 177 37.32 -23.19 -4.62
C ASN A 177 37.88 -24.04 -3.48
N LEU A 178 37.15 -24.18 -2.36
CA LEU A 178 37.57 -25.03 -1.23
C LEU A 178 37.27 -26.51 -1.45
N THR A 179 36.30 -26.82 -2.31
CA THR A 179 35.82 -28.19 -2.53
C THR A 179 36.26 -28.79 -3.87
N LEU A 180 36.54 -27.96 -4.88
CA LEU A 180 37.14 -28.41 -6.12
C LEU A 180 38.58 -28.82 -5.85
N ALA A 181 38.88 -30.07 -6.18
CA ALA A 181 40.24 -30.52 -6.32
C ALA A 181 40.88 -29.90 -7.57
N ASP A 182 42.18 -29.61 -7.52
CA ASP A 182 42.93 -29.20 -8.70
C ASP A 182 43.05 -30.40 -9.64
N GLY A 183 42.35 -30.35 -10.78
CA GLY A 183 42.33 -31.43 -11.75
C GLY A 183 43.72 -31.77 -12.32
N ASN A 184 44.67 -30.82 -12.35
CA ASN A 184 46.04 -31.11 -12.78
C ASN A 184 46.80 -31.90 -11.71
N GLU A 185 46.62 -31.56 -10.44
CA GLU A 185 47.26 -32.27 -9.33
C GLU A 185 46.64 -33.66 -9.15
N GLU A 186 45.32 -33.80 -9.23
CA GLU A 186 44.66 -35.10 -9.26
C GLU A 186 45.07 -35.93 -10.47
N ALA A 187 45.21 -35.34 -11.66
CA ALA A 187 45.67 -36.06 -12.85
C ALA A 187 47.13 -36.52 -12.74
N ALA A 188 48.02 -35.68 -12.21
CA ALA A 188 49.41 -36.04 -11.96
C ALA A 188 49.51 -37.14 -10.89
N ASN A 189 48.74 -37.05 -9.81
CA ASN A 189 48.69 -38.08 -8.77
C ASN A 189 48.10 -39.40 -9.30
N LEU A 190 47.06 -39.34 -10.13
CA LEU A 190 46.49 -40.50 -10.81
C LEU A 190 47.51 -41.18 -11.72
N LEU A 191 48.26 -40.40 -12.52
CA LEU A 191 49.31 -40.92 -13.39
C LEU A 191 50.46 -41.53 -12.58
N ALA A 192 50.88 -40.88 -11.50
CA ALA A 192 51.89 -41.40 -10.59
C ALA A 192 51.41 -42.71 -9.93
N LEU A 193 50.14 -42.79 -9.52
CA LEU A 193 49.53 -43.98 -8.95
C LEU A 193 49.47 -45.13 -9.97
N GLN A 194 49.04 -44.86 -11.21
CA GLN A 194 49.04 -45.85 -12.30
C GLN A 194 50.45 -46.36 -12.60
N THR A 195 51.43 -45.46 -12.63
CA THR A 195 52.85 -45.82 -12.82
C THR A 195 53.36 -46.69 -11.67
N ARG A 196 53.04 -46.33 -10.41
CA ARG A 196 53.39 -47.12 -9.24
C ARG A 196 52.73 -48.49 -9.24
N GLN A 197 51.48 -48.60 -9.68
CA GLN A 197 50.79 -49.89 -9.84
C GLN A 197 51.45 -50.75 -10.92
N SER A 198 51.81 -50.19 -12.08
CA SER A 198 52.55 -50.89 -13.14
C SER A 198 53.94 -51.37 -12.68
N LEU A 199 54.67 -50.53 -11.93
CA LEU A 199 55.94 -50.94 -11.32
C LEU A 199 55.75 -52.02 -10.26
N SER A 200 54.69 -51.96 -9.46
CA SER A 200 54.39 -52.97 -8.44
C SER A 200 54.02 -54.32 -9.06
N THR A 201 53.25 -54.34 -10.16
CA THR A 201 52.93 -55.58 -10.88
C THR A 201 54.15 -56.15 -11.58
N GLN A 202 55.01 -55.30 -12.18
CA GLN A 202 56.28 -55.73 -12.76
C GLN A 202 57.22 -56.27 -11.69
N ALA A 203 57.39 -55.58 -10.56
CA ALA A 203 58.21 -56.01 -9.44
C ALA A 203 57.71 -57.34 -8.84
N LEU A 204 56.39 -57.53 -8.71
CA LEU A 204 55.80 -58.80 -8.26
C LEU A 204 56.06 -59.93 -9.28
N SER A 205 55.91 -59.64 -10.58
CA SER A 205 56.23 -60.62 -11.63
C SER A 205 57.72 -61.00 -11.63
N LEU A 206 58.61 -60.05 -11.36
CA LEU A 206 60.05 -60.26 -11.22
C LEU A 206 60.38 -61.06 -9.97
N ALA A 207 59.76 -60.75 -8.83
CA ALA A 207 59.92 -61.50 -7.58
C ALA A 207 59.45 -62.96 -7.75
N SER A 208 58.26 -63.18 -8.33
CA SER A 208 57.76 -64.54 -8.59
C SER A 208 58.63 -65.34 -9.56
N ARG A 209 59.24 -64.69 -10.56
CA ARG A 209 60.22 -65.31 -11.46
C ARG A 209 61.54 -65.60 -10.74
N ALA A 210 62.01 -64.69 -9.88
CA ALA A 210 63.23 -64.87 -9.09
C ALA A 210 63.08 -66.05 -8.12
N ASP A 211 61.94 -66.15 -7.42
CA ASP A 211 61.64 -67.28 -6.52
C ASP A 211 61.59 -68.62 -7.28
N GLN A 212 61.04 -68.65 -8.51
CA GLN A 212 61.04 -69.83 -9.37
C GLN A 212 62.43 -70.21 -9.89
N GLN A 213 63.28 -69.22 -10.21
CA GLN A 213 64.67 -69.46 -10.62
C GLN A 213 65.53 -70.01 -9.47
N VAL A 214 65.32 -69.51 -8.24
CA VAL A 214 65.96 -70.09 -7.04
C VAL A 214 65.51 -71.54 -6.83
N LEU A 215 64.23 -71.85 -7.07
CA LEU A 215 63.73 -73.24 -7.00
C LEU A 215 64.33 -74.17 -8.07
N GLN A 216 64.67 -73.65 -9.26
CA GLN A 216 65.37 -74.42 -10.30
C GLN A 216 66.84 -74.65 -9.98
N LEU A 217 67.49 -73.74 -9.25
CA LEU A 217 68.89 -73.88 -8.79
C LEU A 217 69.05 -74.83 -7.60
N LEU A 218 68.01 -75.01 -6.78
CA LEU A 218 67.99 -75.90 -5.62
C LEU A 218 67.46 -77.31 -5.97
N ARG A 219 67.29 -77.63 -7.25
CA ARG A 219 66.84 -78.93 -7.78
C ARG A 219 67.94 -79.70 -8.46
#